data_AF-A0A7J4VHP9-F1
#
_entry.id   AF-A0A7J4VHP9-F1
#
_cell.length_a   1.000
_cell.length_b   1.000
_cell.length_c   1.000
_cell.angle_alpha   90.00
_cell.angle_beta   90.00
_cell.angle_gamma   90.00
#
_symmetry.space_group_name_H-M   'P 1'
#
loop_
_entity.id
_entity.type
_entity.pdbx_description
1 polymer ?
#
loop_
_entity_poly.entity_id
_entity_poly.type
_entity_poly.pdbx_seq_one_letter_code
_entity_poly.pdbx_strand_id
1 'polypeptide(L)' 'MPESKLSPEIAEIERRFLNAGVVPPADRARGAYENAERLLAALHWLRPQRAAAAEPSNTFSLVGKD' A
#
# COMPACT_ATOMS: atom_id res chain seq x y z
N MET A 1 22.80 5.87 -20.90
CA MET A 1 22.28 5.19 -19.69
C MET A 1 20.92 4.63 -20.04
N PRO A 2 20.68 3.32 -20.01
CA PRO A 2 19.34 2.82 -20.26
C PRO A 2 18.47 3.22 -19.07
N GLU A 3 17.40 3.97 -19.33
CA GLU A 3 16.37 4.24 -18.34
C GLU A 3 15.78 2.90 -17.91
N SER A 4 16.21 2.40 -16.76
CA SER A 4 15.55 1.27 -16.14
C SER A 4 14.19 1.77 -15.70
N LYS A 5 13.21 1.65 -16.59
CA LYS A 5 11.80 1.82 -16.26
C LYS A 5 11.45 0.68 -15.31
N LEU A 6 11.63 0.92 -14.02
CA LEU A 6 11.09 0.07 -12.95
C LEU A 6 9.63 -0.25 -13.31
N SER A 7 9.20 -1.49 -13.07
CA SER A 7 7.81 -1.85 -13.35
C SER A 7 6.87 -0.91 -12.58
N PRO A 8 5.67 -0.63 -13.10
CA PRO A 8 4.70 0.25 -12.44
C PRO A 8 4.45 -0.13 -10.97
N GLU A 9 4.46 -1.43 -10.67
CA GLU A 9 4.30 -1.98 -9.33
C GLU A 9 5.46 -1.61 -8.40
N ILE A 10 6.70 -1.71 -8.89
CA ILE A 10 7.89 -1.33 -8.10
C ILE A 10 7.89 0.17 -7.81
N ALA A 11 7.55 1.01 -8.80
CA ALA A 11 7.45 2.45 -8.60
C ALA A 11 6.37 2.81 -7.55
N GLU A 12 5.25 2.08 -7.53
CA GLU A 12 4.23 2.26 -6.49
C GLU A 12 4.72 1.84 -5.10
N ILE A 13 5.43 0.72 -5.01
CA ILE A 13 6.03 0.24 -3.76
C ILE A 13 7.03 1.26 -3.22
N GLU A 14 7.93 1.77 -4.05
CA GLU A 14 8.91 2.80 -3.68
C GLU A 14 8.24 4.06 -3.16
N ARG A 15 7.20 4.54 -3.85
CA ARG A 15 6.42 5.70 -3.41
C ARG A 15 5.77 5.46 -2.05
N ARG A 16 5.27 4.25 -1.77
CA ARG A 16 4.66 3.89 -0.49
C ARG A 16 5.72 3.82 0.63
N PHE A 17 6.89 3.24 0.37
CA PHE A 17 8.00 3.28 1.31
C PHE A 17 8.43 4.71 1.63
N LEU A 18 8.58 5.56 0.61
CA LEU A 18 8.91 6.97 0.77
C LEU A 18 7.88 7.72 1.62
N ASN A 19 6.59 7.55 1.32
CA ASN A 19 5.50 8.17 2.09
C ASN A 19 5.45 7.72 3.56
N ALA A 20 5.95 6.51 3.84
CA ALA A 20 6.07 6.00 5.20
C ALA A 20 7.40 6.38 5.88
N GLY A 21 8.30 7.08 5.18
CA GLY A 21 9.65 7.39 5.67
C GLY A 21 10.52 6.15 5.85
N VAL A 22 10.24 5.07 5.12
CA VAL A 22 10.94 3.78 5.22
C VAL A 22 11.93 3.66 4.08
N VAL A 23 13.18 3.30 4.40
CA VAL A 23 14.19 2.88 3.42
C VAL A 23 14.62 1.46 3.79
N PRO A 24 14.33 0.45 2.95
CA PRO A 24 14.75 -0.92 3.24
C PRO A 24 16.28 -1.02 3.29
N PRO A 25 16.87 -1.66 4.32
CA PRO A 25 18.31 -1.88 4.36
C PRO A 25 18.70 -2.90 3.27
N ALA A 26 19.91 -2.77 2.72
CA ALA A 26 20.33 -3.51 1.52
C ALA A 26 20.26 -5.04 1.66
N ASP A 27 20.55 -5.57 2.86
CA ASP A 27 20.48 -7.00 3.19
C ASP A 27 19.05 -7.56 3.17
N ARG A 28 18.04 -6.71 3.37
CA ARG A 28 16.62 -7.09 3.42
C ARG A 28 15.81 -6.54 2.25
N ALA A 29 16.39 -5.68 1.42
CA ALA A 29 15.70 -4.98 0.35
C ALA A 29 14.92 -5.96 -0.54
N ARG A 30 15.59 -6.99 -1.07
CA ARG A 30 14.95 -7.99 -1.93
C ARG A 30 13.70 -8.60 -1.29
N GLY A 31 13.81 -9.10 -0.05
CA GLY A 31 12.66 -9.69 0.65
C GLY A 31 11.56 -8.68 0.99
N ALA A 32 11.93 -7.42 1.25
CA ALA A 32 10.96 -6.35 1.47
C ALA A 32 10.15 -6.05 0.20
N TYR A 33 10.80 -5.94 -0.95
CA TYR A 33 10.14 -5.73 -2.24
C TYR A 33 9.25 -6.93 -2.62
N GLU A 34 9.75 -8.17 -2.51
CA GLU A 34 8.96 -9.38 -2.81
C GLU A 34 7.68 -9.47 -1.94
N ASN A 35 7.76 -9.11 -0.66
CA ASN A 35 6.58 -9.09 0.21
C ASN A 35 5.63 -7.93 -0.11
N ALA A 36 6.17 -6.75 -0.43
CA ALA A 36 5.38 -5.59 -0.81
C ALA A 36 4.60 -5.84 -2.11
N GLU A 37 5.20 -6.51 -3.09
CA GLU A 37 4.54 -6.93 -4.33
C GLU A 37 3.35 -7.84 -4.05
N ARG A 38 3.53 -8.89 -3.23
CA ARG A 38 2.45 -9.81 -2.87
C ARG A 38 1.31 -9.10 -2.14
N LEU A 39 1.64 -8.22 -1.20
CA LEU A 39 0.66 -7.42 -0.48
C LEU A 39 -0.10 -6.48 -1.43
N LEU A 40 0.61 -5.77 -2.31
CA LEU A 40 -0.01 -4.85 -3.26
C LEU A 40 -0.95 -5.60 -4.22
N ALA A 41 -0.54 -6.76 -4.73
CA ALA A 41 -1.39 -7.62 -5.55
C ALA A 41 -2.65 -8.07 -4.80
N ALA A 42 -2.52 -8.49 -3.53
CA ALA A 42 -3.66 -8.86 -2.70
C ALA A 42 -4.62 -7.69 -2.47
N LEU A 43 -4.09 -6.49 -2.21
CA LEU A 43 -4.90 -5.27 -2.07
C LEU A 43 -5.64 -4.92 -3.36
N HIS A 44 -4.99 -5.06 -4.52
CA HIS A 44 -5.64 -4.85 -5.82
C HIS A 44 -6.75 -5.86 -6.08
N TRP A 45 -6.51 -7.13 -5.77
CA TRP A 45 -7.53 -8.18 -5.89
C TRP A 45 -8.72 -7.94 -4.95
N LEU A 46 -8.47 -7.55 -3.71
CA LEU A 46 -9.50 -7.29 -2.71
C LEU A 46 -10.28 -6.01 -2.95
N ARG A 47 -9.73 -5.04 -3.70
CA ARG A 47 -10.34 -3.73 -3.91
C ARG A 47 -11.58 -3.88 -4.79
N PRO A 48 -12.80 -3.83 -4.24
CA PRO A 48 -14.00 -3.79 -5.07
C PRO A 48 -14.09 -2.40 -5.72
N GLN A 49 -14.88 -2.26 -6.79
CA GLN A 49 -15.38 -0.93 -7.17
C GLN A 49 -16.13 -0.36 -5.97
N ARG A 50 -15.55 0.65 -5.32
CA ARG A 50 -16.13 1.25 -4.13
C ARG A 50 -17.42 1.95 -4.54
N ALA A 51 -18.57 1.37 -4.21
CA ALA A 51 -19.83 2.08 -4.28
C ALA A 51 -19.76 3.30 -3.36
N ALA A 52 -20.25 4.45 -3.79
CA ALA A 52 -20.19 5.70 -3.04
C ALA A 52 -20.79 5.61 -1.62
N ALA A 53 -21.62 4.59 -1.36
CA ALA A 53 -22.26 4.30 -0.08
C ALA A 53 -21.58 3.19 0.75
N ALA A 54 -20.33 2.81 0.44
CA ALA A 54 -19.58 1.87 1.27
C ALA A 54 -19.14 2.57 2.58
N GLU A 55 -20.04 2.52 3.57
CA GLU A 55 -19.81 2.97 4.94
C GLU A 55 -18.59 2.23 5.55
N PRO A 56 -17.75 2.91 6.34
CA PRO A 56 -16.67 2.26 7.06
C PRO A 56 -17.25 1.22 8.04
N SER A 57 -16.54 0.09 8.21
CA SER A 57 -17.00 -1.00 9.10
C SER A 57 -17.14 -0.58 10.57
N ASN A 58 -16.48 0.51 10.97
CA ASN A 58 -16.63 1.14 12.27
C ASN A 58 -16.75 2.65 12.09
N THR A 59 -17.92 3.20 12.40
CA THR A 59 -18.11 4.66 12.53
C THR A 59 -18.00 4.99 14.01
N PHE A 60 -16.89 5.61 14.41
CA PHE A 60 -16.78 6.18 15.76
C PHE A 60 -17.76 7.36 15.86
N SER A 61 -18.83 7.20 16.62
CA SER A 61 -19.76 8.28 16.94
C SER A 61 -19.38 8.86 18.30
N LEU A 62 -19.15 10.17 18.37
CA LEU A 62 -18.79 10.88 19.61
C LEU A 62 -19.96 11.02 20.60
N VAL A 63 -21.13 10.44 20.32
CA VAL A 63 -22.33 10.60 21.13
C VAL A 63 -22.42 9.46 22.15
N GLY A 64 -21.98 9.74 23.37
CA GLY A 64 -22.10 8.82 24.50
C GLY A 64 -21.45 9.33 25.78
N LYS A 65 -22.04 10.36 26.39
CA LYS A 65 -22.08 10.55 27.85
C LYS A 65 -23.04 11.70 28.19
N ASP A 66 -24.32 11.34 28.33
CA ASP A 66 -25.17 11.92 29.37
C ASP A 66 -25.37 10.81 30.42
#